data_AF-A0A7V2JZV9-F1
#
_entry.id   AF-A0A7V2JZV9-F1
#
_cell.length_a   1.000
_cell.length_b   1.000
_cell.length_c   1.000
_cell.angle_alpha   90.00
_cell.angle_beta   90.00
_cell.angle_gamma   90.00
#
_symmetry.space_group_name_H-M   'P 1'
#
loop_
_entity.id
_entity.type
_entity.pdbx_description
1 polymer ?
#
loop_
_entity_poly.entity_id
_entity_poly.type
_entity_poly.pdbx_seq_one_letter_code
_entity_poly.pdbx_strand_id
1 'polypeptide(L)'
;MKIDDNLTYAVGHYDTVAHSPGASDNAGGTLALLKVAEYFAKHTPERDLKIIFFSGEELGLLGSQHYVKTHLEEIKERAGLVVNIDVSGDPLGTDGMAVIGTKELMGYCDGLMREIGILYSTKLDIYSSDCMPFSVYEIPSVNIARFGGKASFHIHTPNDHLKNVSPRGYKNTITSTIHLLRHILNAEIYPVSKEIDNSLKDKIEKYIWNLDYEKPELKWEPKYKK
;
A
#
# COMPACT_ATOMS: atom_id res chain seq x y z
N MET A 1 -24.06 9.08 -7.42
CA MET A 1 -24.67 8.58 -6.18
C MET A 1 -23.70 7.54 -5.66
N LYS A 2 -23.28 7.56 -4.38
CA LYS A 2 -22.35 6.54 -3.88
C LYS A 2 -23.07 5.19 -3.82
N ILE A 3 -22.41 4.11 -4.26
CA ILE A 3 -23.01 2.76 -4.26
C ILE A 3 -23.17 2.27 -2.82
N ASP A 4 -22.17 2.52 -1.98
CA ASP A 4 -22.12 2.16 -0.57
C ASP A 4 -21.10 3.05 0.18
N ASP A 5 -20.88 2.78 1.47
CA ASP A 5 -20.01 3.56 2.34
C ASP A 5 -18.56 3.05 2.43
N ASN A 6 -18.18 2.03 1.64
CA ASN A 6 -16.82 1.49 1.64
C ASN A 6 -15.80 2.58 1.27
N LEU A 7 -14.72 2.61 2.05
CA LEU A 7 -13.63 3.55 1.93
C LEU A 7 -12.35 2.80 1.53
N THR A 8 -11.77 3.18 0.39
CA THR A 8 -10.45 2.73 -0.03
C THR A 8 -9.42 3.81 0.27
N TYR A 9 -8.26 3.38 0.75
CA TYR A 9 -7.12 4.24 1.03
C TYR A 9 -6.07 4.09 -0.07
N ALA A 10 -5.48 5.19 -0.54
CA ALA A 10 -4.26 5.19 -1.33
C ALA A 10 -3.19 5.95 -0.54
N VAL A 11 -2.16 5.24 -0.10
CA VAL A 11 -1.21 5.76 0.90
C VAL A 11 0.23 5.47 0.54
N GLY A 12 1.13 6.16 1.23
CA GLY A 12 2.58 6.01 1.11
C GLY A 12 3.26 7.18 1.81
N HIS A 13 4.48 6.97 2.27
CA HIS A 13 5.22 8.03 2.95
C HIS A 13 5.88 9.01 1.99
N TYR A 14 6.16 10.20 2.51
CA TYR A 14 6.89 11.25 1.80
C TYR A 14 8.20 11.64 2.50
N ASP A 15 8.45 11.15 3.72
CA ASP A 15 9.75 11.30 4.37
C ASP A 15 10.79 10.33 3.81
N THR A 16 12.05 10.55 4.19
CA THR A 16 13.20 9.70 3.84
C THR A 16 14.21 9.74 4.99
N VAL A 17 15.15 8.80 5.02
CA VAL A 17 16.20 8.76 6.05
C VAL A 17 17.18 9.92 5.98
N ALA A 18 17.89 10.16 7.09
CA ALA A 18 18.95 11.18 7.14
C ALA A 18 20.02 10.94 6.07
N HIS A 19 20.43 12.03 5.40
CA HIS A 19 21.42 12.03 4.32
C HIS A 19 21.02 11.28 3.03
N SER A 20 19.77 10.82 2.91
CA SER A 20 19.18 10.34 1.65
C SER A 20 18.36 11.45 0.99
N PRO A 21 18.49 11.67 -0.33
CA PRO A 21 17.54 12.52 -1.06
C PRO A 21 16.16 11.86 -1.28
N GLY A 22 16.05 10.54 -1.11
CA GLY A 22 14.77 9.81 -1.16
C GLY A 22 14.11 9.72 -2.55
N ALA A 23 14.89 9.76 -3.63
CA ALA A 23 14.35 9.84 -4.99
C ALA A 23 13.50 8.61 -5.40
N SER A 24 13.87 7.43 -4.90
CA SER A 24 13.07 6.21 -5.05
C SER A 24 12.29 5.88 -3.79
N ASP A 25 12.87 6.13 -2.62
CA ASP A 25 12.30 5.86 -1.30
C ASP A 25 12.17 7.15 -0.45
N ASN A 26 11.03 7.86 -0.50
CA ASN A 26 9.83 7.47 -1.26
C ASN A 26 9.18 8.62 -2.05
N ALA A 27 10.00 9.48 -2.66
CA ALA A 27 9.51 10.42 -3.67
C ALA A 27 8.80 9.71 -4.84
N GLY A 28 9.15 8.45 -5.11
CA GLY A 28 8.48 7.61 -6.12
C GLY A 28 7.03 7.29 -5.78
N GLY A 29 6.76 6.82 -4.56
CA GLY A 29 5.41 6.59 -4.05
C GLY A 29 4.61 7.89 -3.94
N THR A 30 5.25 8.95 -3.44
CA THR A 30 4.65 10.31 -3.42
C THR A 30 4.22 10.77 -4.81
N LEU A 31 5.07 10.61 -5.83
CA LEU A 31 4.72 10.93 -7.21
C LEU A 31 3.53 10.08 -7.72
N ALA A 32 3.49 8.80 -7.36
CA ALA A 32 2.39 7.92 -7.73
C ALA A 32 1.05 8.37 -7.13
N LEU A 33 1.04 8.71 -5.83
CA LEU A 33 -0.15 9.24 -5.16
C LEU A 33 -0.61 10.58 -5.74
N LEU A 34 0.31 11.48 -6.09
CA LEU A 34 -0.03 12.73 -6.79
C LEU A 34 -0.71 12.44 -8.14
N LYS A 35 -0.26 11.42 -8.87
CA LYS A 35 -0.87 11.02 -10.14
C LYS A 35 -2.23 10.35 -9.97
N VAL A 36 -2.42 9.58 -8.90
CA VAL A 36 -3.74 9.07 -8.49
C VAL A 36 -4.68 10.24 -8.19
N ALA A 37 -4.25 11.21 -7.40
CA ALA A 37 -5.04 12.41 -7.08
C ALA A 37 -5.42 13.18 -8.35
N GLU A 38 -4.47 13.41 -9.26
CA GLU A 38 -4.72 14.07 -10.55
C GLU A 38 -5.77 13.32 -11.39
N TYR A 39 -5.70 11.99 -11.41
CA TYR A 39 -6.64 11.16 -12.15
C TYR A 39 -8.06 11.25 -11.57
N PHE A 40 -8.24 11.00 -10.27
CA PHE A 40 -9.56 10.97 -9.64
C PHE A 40 -10.18 12.36 -9.44
N ALA A 41 -9.39 13.44 -9.49
CA ALA A 41 -9.92 14.80 -9.59
C ALA A 41 -10.70 15.04 -10.90
N LYS A 42 -10.36 14.31 -11.97
CA LYS A 42 -11.03 14.38 -13.29
C LYS A 42 -12.03 13.24 -13.51
N HIS A 43 -11.91 12.16 -12.74
CA HIS A 43 -12.72 10.95 -12.87
C HIS A 43 -13.26 10.57 -11.48
N THR A 44 -14.29 11.28 -11.01
CA THR A 44 -14.85 11.04 -9.68
C THR A 44 -15.33 9.58 -9.56
N PRO A 45 -14.84 8.82 -8.58
CA PRO A 45 -15.23 7.43 -8.39
C PRO A 45 -16.63 7.30 -7.76
N GLU A 46 -17.21 6.11 -7.83
CA GLU A 46 -18.50 5.79 -7.20
C GLU A 46 -18.42 5.46 -5.69
N ARG A 47 -17.21 5.27 -5.16
CA ARG A 47 -16.90 5.07 -3.74
C ARG A 47 -15.85 6.05 -3.25
N ASP A 48 -15.74 6.18 -1.93
CA ASP A 48 -14.78 7.11 -1.34
C ASP A 48 -13.34 6.60 -1.47
N LEU A 49 -12.47 7.52 -1.88
CA LEU A 49 -11.03 7.35 -1.92
C LEU A 49 -10.40 8.39 -0.98
N LYS A 50 -9.61 7.94 0.00
CA LYS A 50 -8.77 8.82 0.83
C LYS A 50 -7.32 8.64 0.44
N ILE A 51 -6.69 9.73 0.00
CA ILE A 51 -5.27 9.76 -0.38
C ILE A 51 -4.49 10.37 0.77
N ILE A 52 -3.48 9.66 1.30
CA ILE A 52 -2.71 10.10 2.47
C ILE A 52 -1.22 10.00 2.18
N PHE A 53 -0.50 11.07 2.49
CA PHE A 53 0.96 11.13 2.45
C PHE A 53 1.45 11.08 3.90
N PHE A 54 2.01 9.96 4.32
CA PHE A 54 2.48 9.79 5.69
C PHE A 54 3.89 10.35 5.89
N SER A 55 4.21 10.73 7.12
CA SER A 55 5.55 11.10 7.55
C SER A 55 5.95 10.26 8.75
N GLY A 56 7.25 10.01 8.91
CA GLY A 56 7.81 9.24 10.01
C GLY A 56 7.68 7.73 9.80
N GLU A 57 7.52 7.29 8.55
CA GLU A 57 7.53 5.86 8.19
C GLU A 57 8.90 5.27 8.53
N GLU A 58 9.96 5.96 8.12
CA GLU A 58 11.36 5.58 8.29
C GLU A 58 11.81 5.58 9.76
N LEU A 59 10.97 6.16 10.64
CA LEU A 59 11.14 6.19 12.09
C LEU A 59 10.29 5.13 12.81
N GLY A 60 9.71 4.19 12.06
CA GLY A 60 8.87 3.11 12.60
C GLY A 60 7.37 3.38 12.46
N LEU A 61 6.93 3.86 11.30
CA LEU A 61 5.50 4.03 10.95
C LEU A 61 4.74 5.05 11.81
N LEU A 62 5.42 6.07 12.35
CA LEU A 62 4.86 6.98 13.35
C LEU A 62 3.58 7.69 12.84
N GLY A 63 3.60 8.17 11.60
CA GLY A 63 2.46 8.87 11.00
C GLY A 63 1.25 7.97 10.78
N SER A 64 1.46 6.79 10.18
CA SER A 64 0.39 5.83 9.91
C SER A 64 -0.16 5.21 11.19
N GLN A 65 0.68 4.90 12.18
CA GLN A 65 0.23 4.48 13.51
C GLN A 65 -0.63 5.54 14.19
N HIS A 66 -0.18 6.80 14.20
CA HIS A 66 -0.94 7.90 14.78
C HIS A 66 -2.29 8.09 14.08
N TYR A 67 -2.29 8.03 12.75
CA TYR A 67 -3.51 8.17 11.95
C TYR A 67 -4.53 7.08 12.26
N VAL A 68 -4.10 5.81 12.25
CA VAL A 68 -4.96 4.66 12.53
C VAL A 68 -5.54 4.73 13.93
N LYS A 69 -4.73 5.10 14.94
CA LYS A 69 -5.20 5.28 16.32
C LYS A 69 -6.26 6.37 16.43
N THR A 70 -6.07 7.48 15.71
CA THR A 70 -6.96 8.65 15.79
C THR A 70 -8.27 8.45 15.02
N HIS A 71 -8.26 7.68 13.94
CA HIS A 71 -9.42 7.45 13.05
C HIS A 71 -9.96 6.02 13.15
N LEU A 72 -9.73 5.34 14.28
CA LEU A 72 -9.99 3.91 14.43
C LEU A 72 -11.43 3.53 14.13
N GLU A 73 -12.40 4.32 14.58
CA GLU A 73 -13.82 4.01 14.38
C GLU A 73 -14.21 4.10 12.89
N GLU A 74 -13.76 5.13 12.16
CA GLU A 74 -13.98 5.22 10.70
C GLU A 74 -13.32 4.05 9.96
N ILE A 75 -12.11 3.66 10.39
CA ILE A 75 -11.38 2.55 9.77
C ILE A 75 -12.12 1.22 9.99
N LYS A 76 -12.59 0.96 11.21
CA LYS A 76 -13.35 -0.25 11.52
C LYS A 76 -14.67 -0.31 10.76
N GLU A 77 -15.37 0.80 10.64
CA GLU A 77 -16.67 0.86 10.00
C GLU A 77 -16.57 0.80 8.47
N ARG A 78 -15.62 1.53 7.87
CA ARG A 78 -15.65 1.84 6.44
C ARG A 78 -14.44 1.34 5.65
N ALA A 79 -13.28 1.13 6.27
CA ALA A 79 -12.09 0.77 5.50
C ALA A 79 -12.22 -0.63 4.88
N GLY A 80 -12.19 -0.68 3.55
CA GLY A 80 -12.29 -1.92 2.78
C GLY A 80 -10.98 -2.38 2.16
N LEU A 81 -10.07 -1.47 1.82
CA LEU A 81 -8.74 -1.79 1.27
C LEU A 81 -7.77 -0.61 1.47
N VAL A 82 -6.51 -0.93 1.74
CA VAL A 82 -5.39 0.02 1.68
C VAL A 82 -4.47 -0.32 0.49
N VAL A 83 -4.31 0.60 -0.44
CA VAL A 83 -3.31 0.50 -1.51
C VAL A 83 -2.11 1.35 -1.12
N ASN A 84 -0.99 0.72 -0.77
CA ASN A 84 0.24 1.40 -0.40
C ASN A 84 1.22 1.42 -1.58
N ILE A 85 1.94 2.53 -1.76
CA ILE A 85 2.99 2.64 -2.77
C ILE A 85 4.28 3.04 -2.08
N ASP A 86 5.26 2.15 -2.18
CA ASP A 86 6.54 2.30 -1.53
C ASP A 86 7.65 1.72 -2.40
N VAL A 87 8.70 2.52 -2.60
CA VAL A 87 9.79 2.32 -3.55
C VAL A 87 9.34 2.32 -5.01
N SER A 88 9.79 3.31 -5.77
CA SER A 88 9.58 3.35 -7.22
C SER A 88 10.63 4.17 -7.96
N GLY A 89 10.68 4.06 -9.29
CA GLY A 89 11.53 4.91 -10.14
C GLY A 89 12.66 4.18 -10.85
N ASP A 90 12.89 2.91 -10.54
CA ASP A 90 13.88 2.08 -11.21
C ASP A 90 13.58 1.94 -12.72
N PRO A 91 14.44 2.42 -13.63
CA PRO A 91 14.18 2.34 -15.07
C PRO A 91 14.08 0.89 -15.57
N LEU A 92 14.88 0.01 -14.97
CA LEU A 92 14.93 -1.44 -15.18
C LEU A 92 14.85 -2.09 -13.81
N GLY A 93 14.11 -3.19 -13.70
CA GLY A 93 13.79 -3.82 -12.43
C GLY A 93 12.52 -4.63 -12.51
N THR A 94 12.10 -5.14 -11.36
CA THR A 94 10.93 -5.98 -11.15
C THR A 94 9.83 -5.16 -10.50
N ASP A 95 8.62 -5.27 -11.05
CA ASP A 95 7.41 -4.79 -10.39
C ASP A 95 7.02 -5.81 -9.31
N GLY A 96 6.91 -5.36 -8.06
CA GLY A 96 6.62 -6.20 -6.90
C GLY A 96 5.30 -5.82 -6.25
N MET A 97 4.54 -6.85 -5.85
CA MET A 97 3.27 -6.65 -5.15
C MET A 97 3.22 -7.57 -3.93
N ALA A 98 3.02 -6.98 -2.76
CA ALA A 98 2.78 -7.73 -1.54
C ALA A 98 1.33 -7.52 -1.11
N VAL A 99 0.63 -8.60 -0.84
CA VAL A 99 -0.78 -8.58 -0.47
C VAL A 99 -0.92 -9.09 0.95
N ILE A 100 -1.38 -8.21 1.84
CA ILE A 100 -1.83 -8.56 3.17
C ILE A 100 -3.35 -8.69 3.10
N GLY A 101 -3.86 -9.91 2.99
CA GLY A 101 -5.26 -10.13 2.75
C GLY A 101 -5.50 -11.60 2.43
N THR A 102 -6.41 -11.87 1.50
CA THR A 102 -6.73 -13.22 1.06
C THR A 102 -6.03 -13.60 -0.24
N LYS A 103 -6.02 -14.90 -0.58
CA LYS A 103 -5.49 -15.39 -1.88
C LYS A 103 -6.36 -14.92 -3.04
N GLU A 104 -7.64 -14.71 -2.80
CA GLU A 104 -8.61 -14.18 -3.74
C GLU A 104 -8.25 -12.73 -4.11
N LEU A 105 -7.97 -11.88 -3.12
CA LEU A 105 -7.47 -10.52 -3.37
C LEU A 105 -6.17 -10.54 -4.16
N MET A 106 -5.24 -11.42 -3.79
CA MET A 106 -3.97 -11.59 -4.49
C MET A 106 -4.17 -11.96 -5.97
N GLY A 107 -5.04 -12.94 -6.25
CA GLY A 107 -5.36 -13.35 -7.62
C GLY A 107 -6.09 -12.28 -8.42
N TYR A 108 -7.01 -11.54 -7.77
CA TYR A 108 -7.71 -10.41 -8.38
C TYR A 108 -6.74 -9.31 -8.80
N CYS A 109 -5.83 -8.89 -7.91
CA CYS A 109 -4.83 -7.89 -8.23
C CYS A 109 -3.87 -8.35 -9.34
N ASP A 110 -3.36 -9.59 -9.28
CA ASP A 110 -2.47 -10.12 -10.32
C ASP A 110 -3.16 -10.17 -11.69
N GLY A 111 -4.44 -10.59 -11.72
CA GLY A 111 -5.27 -10.60 -12.92
C GLY A 111 -5.40 -9.21 -13.55
N LEU A 112 -5.77 -8.20 -12.75
CA LEU A 112 -5.89 -6.81 -13.23
C LEU A 112 -4.58 -6.26 -13.80
N MET A 113 -3.44 -6.56 -13.18
CA MET A 113 -2.15 -6.11 -13.72
C MET A 113 -1.83 -6.76 -15.08
N ARG A 114 -2.20 -8.03 -15.26
CA ARG A 114 -2.03 -8.74 -16.53
C ARG A 114 -2.93 -8.20 -17.64
N GLU A 115 -4.14 -7.72 -17.32
CA GLU A 115 -5.03 -7.09 -18.31
C GLU A 115 -4.38 -5.89 -18.99
N ILE A 116 -3.53 -5.15 -18.27
CA ILE A 116 -2.78 -4.01 -18.80
C ILE A 116 -1.34 -4.36 -19.24
N GLY A 117 -1.00 -5.65 -19.29
CA GLY A 117 0.29 -6.14 -19.76
C GLY A 117 1.46 -5.90 -18.81
N ILE A 118 1.20 -5.70 -17.50
CA ILE A 118 2.24 -5.52 -16.48
C ILE A 118 2.31 -6.79 -15.62
N LEU A 119 3.48 -7.41 -15.58
CA LEU A 119 3.71 -8.60 -14.76
C LEU A 119 4.29 -8.20 -13.40
N TYR A 120 3.59 -8.54 -12.34
CA TYR A 120 4.09 -8.37 -10.98
C TYR A 120 4.63 -9.69 -10.42
N SER A 121 5.69 -9.58 -9.62
CA SER A 121 6.07 -10.61 -8.65
C SER A 121 5.17 -10.46 -7.43
N THR A 122 3.99 -11.08 -7.52
CA THR A 122 2.93 -10.97 -6.52
C THR A 122 3.12 -12.02 -5.42
N LYS A 123 3.04 -11.62 -4.15
CA LYS A 123 3.16 -12.50 -2.99
C LYS A 123 2.08 -12.21 -1.96
N LEU A 124 1.57 -13.28 -1.34
CA LEU A 124 0.81 -13.20 -0.10
C LEU A 124 1.81 -13.10 1.06
N ASP A 125 2.17 -11.88 1.41
CA ASP A 125 3.16 -11.61 2.45
C ASP A 125 3.00 -10.19 3.02
N ILE A 126 3.64 -9.94 4.16
CA ILE A 126 3.73 -8.59 4.71
C ILE A 126 4.73 -7.74 3.92
N TYR A 127 4.55 -6.41 3.99
CA TYR A 127 5.50 -5.43 3.48
C TYR A 127 5.68 -4.35 4.55
N SER A 128 6.93 -4.04 4.89
CA SER A 128 7.27 -3.09 5.94
C SER A 128 7.02 -1.66 5.45
N SER A 129 5.79 -1.16 5.58
CA SER A 129 5.41 0.19 5.18
C SER A 129 4.08 0.61 5.85
N ASP A 130 3.54 1.77 5.47
CA ASP A 130 2.37 2.42 6.09
C ASP A 130 1.05 1.64 6.03
N CYS A 131 0.98 0.51 5.30
CA CYS A 131 -0.18 -0.38 5.36
C CYS A 131 -0.22 -1.24 6.62
N MET A 132 0.92 -1.47 7.28
CA MET A 132 1.02 -2.39 8.42
C MET A 132 0.12 -2.03 9.61
N PRO A 133 0.00 -0.76 10.03
CA PRO A 133 -0.85 -0.40 11.18
C PRO A 133 -2.34 -0.70 10.94
N PHE A 134 -2.80 -0.72 9.68
CA PHE A 134 -4.17 -1.08 9.34
C PHE A 134 -4.44 -2.59 9.50
N SER A 135 -3.42 -3.43 9.27
CA SER A 135 -3.55 -4.89 9.30
C SER A 135 -3.93 -5.46 10.67
N VAL A 136 -3.60 -4.73 11.76
CA VAL A 136 -3.99 -5.05 13.14
C VAL A 136 -5.52 -5.12 13.31
N TYR A 137 -6.27 -4.44 12.45
CA TYR A 137 -7.73 -4.38 12.46
C TYR A 137 -8.36 -5.17 11.30
N GLU A 138 -7.64 -6.17 10.78
CA GLU A 138 -8.07 -7.03 9.67
C GLU A 138 -8.43 -6.27 8.38
N ILE A 139 -7.88 -5.05 8.20
CA ILE A 139 -8.02 -4.30 6.96
C ILE A 139 -7.00 -4.84 5.95
N PRO A 140 -7.43 -5.36 4.80
CA PRO A 140 -6.51 -5.86 3.81
C PRO A 140 -5.74 -4.72 3.13
N SER A 141 -4.56 -5.03 2.62
CA SER A 141 -3.74 -4.09 1.87
C SER A 141 -2.99 -4.71 0.70
N VAL A 142 -2.65 -3.87 -0.26
CA VAL A 142 -1.82 -4.18 -1.42
C VAL A 142 -0.70 -3.16 -1.47
N ASN A 143 0.54 -3.60 -1.28
CA ASN A 143 1.72 -2.77 -1.50
C ASN A 143 2.21 -2.93 -2.94
N ILE A 144 2.40 -1.81 -3.65
CA ILE A 144 2.90 -1.75 -5.02
C ILE A 144 4.29 -1.09 -5.00
N ALA A 145 5.29 -1.81 -5.51
CA ALA A 145 6.68 -1.36 -5.52
C ALA A 145 7.36 -1.66 -6.87
N ARG A 146 8.48 -0.99 -7.13
CA ARG A 146 9.40 -1.36 -8.22
C ARG A 146 10.85 -1.29 -7.76
N PHE A 147 11.55 -2.41 -7.83
CA PHE A 147 12.91 -2.58 -7.28
C PHE A 147 13.81 -3.44 -8.17
N GLY A 148 15.03 -3.72 -7.72
CA GLY A 148 16.00 -4.58 -8.39
C GLY A 148 16.85 -3.85 -9.45
N GLY A 149 16.67 -2.54 -9.59
CA GLY A 149 17.53 -1.70 -10.41
C GLY A 149 18.52 -0.86 -9.59
N LYS A 150 19.11 0.13 -10.24
CA LYS A 150 20.15 0.98 -9.64
C LYS A 150 19.59 1.93 -8.58
N ALA A 151 18.35 2.40 -8.74
CA ALA A 151 17.74 3.30 -7.77
C ALA A 151 17.50 2.56 -6.45
N SER A 152 16.81 1.43 -6.49
CA SER A 152 16.53 0.65 -5.26
C SER A 152 17.79 0.12 -4.59
N PHE A 153 18.89 -0.12 -5.33
CA PHE A 153 20.18 -0.47 -4.73
C PHE A 153 20.78 0.65 -3.86
N HIS A 154 20.40 1.91 -4.10
CA HIS A 154 20.90 3.07 -3.38
C HIS A 154 19.94 3.60 -2.31
N ILE A 155 18.83 2.91 -2.05
CA ILE A 155 17.90 3.25 -0.95
C ILE A 155 18.67 3.44 0.35
N HIS A 156 18.22 4.42 1.14
CA HIS A 156 18.82 4.81 2.41
C HIS A 156 20.29 5.28 2.31
N THR A 157 20.72 5.75 1.15
CA THR A 157 22.05 6.33 0.96
C THR A 157 21.98 7.71 0.31
N PRO A 158 23.07 8.51 0.37
CA PRO A 158 23.18 9.75 -0.40
C PRO A 158 23.01 9.60 -1.92
N ASN A 159 23.04 8.37 -2.42
CA ASN A 159 22.84 8.06 -3.83
C ASN A 159 21.39 7.69 -4.18
N ASP A 160 20.44 7.67 -3.25
CA ASP A 160 19.01 7.64 -3.60
C ASP A 160 18.59 8.99 -4.19
N HIS A 161 19.05 9.22 -5.41
CA HIS A 161 19.10 10.52 -6.05
C HIS A 161 18.43 10.45 -7.41
N LEU A 162 17.85 11.58 -7.86
CA LEU A 162 17.15 11.74 -9.13
C LEU A 162 17.92 11.24 -10.38
N LYS A 163 19.25 11.08 -10.29
CA LYS A 163 20.10 10.59 -11.39
C LYS A 163 19.95 9.08 -11.63
N ASN A 164 19.44 8.34 -10.65
CA ASN A 164 19.33 6.89 -10.69
C ASN A 164 17.91 6.41 -11.03
N VAL A 165 16.92 7.31 -11.01
CA VAL A 165 15.50 7.05 -11.35
C VAL A 165 15.17 7.59 -12.74
N SER A 166 14.00 7.23 -13.27
CA SER A 166 13.50 7.81 -14.53
C SER A 166 11.98 7.85 -14.61
N PRO A 167 11.39 8.71 -15.48
CA PRO A 167 9.95 8.69 -15.76
C PRO A 167 9.42 7.30 -16.16
N ARG A 168 10.21 6.53 -16.91
CA ARG A 168 9.86 5.15 -17.26
C ARG A 168 9.73 4.25 -16.03
N GLY A 169 10.59 4.44 -15.04
CA GLY A 169 10.59 3.63 -13.82
C GLY A 169 9.38 3.88 -12.91
N TYR A 170 8.75 5.05 -13.01
CA TYR A 170 7.51 5.34 -12.28
C TYR A 170 6.25 4.89 -13.02
N LYS A 171 6.34 4.60 -14.33
CA LYS A 171 5.18 4.37 -15.18
C LYS A 171 4.31 3.22 -14.69
N ASN A 172 4.93 2.08 -14.36
CA ASN A 172 4.20 0.86 -14.00
C ASN A 172 3.47 1.05 -12.67
N THR A 173 4.15 1.51 -11.63
CA THR A 173 3.52 1.77 -10.32
C THR A 173 2.35 2.76 -10.44
N ILE A 174 2.51 3.88 -11.17
CA ILE A 174 1.41 4.84 -11.41
C ILE A 174 0.24 4.17 -12.14
N THR A 175 0.51 3.49 -13.25
CA THR A 175 -0.53 2.90 -14.11
C THR A 175 -1.29 1.82 -13.36
N SER A 176 -0.57 0.93 -12.68
CA SER A 176 -1.11 -0.16 -11.87
C SER A 176 -1.98 0.34 -10.74
N THR A 177 -1.53 1.34 -9.98
CA THR A 177 -2.31 1.90 -8.87
C THR A 177 -3.60 2.53 -9.35
N ILE A 178 -3.56 3.36 -10.41
CA ILE A 178 -4.77 3.95 -11.00
C ILE A 178 -5.70 2.86 -11.53
N HIS A 179 -5.16 1.86 -12.23
CA HIS A 179 -5.95 0.77 -12.79
C HIS A 179 -6.65 -0.04 -11.69
N LEU A 180 -5.94 -0.44 -10.64
CA LEU A 180 -6.50 -1.15 -9.49
C LEU A 180 -7.62 -0.33 -8.81
N LEU A 181 -7.31 0.92 -8.44
CA LEU A 181 -8.27 1.79 -7.75
C LEU A 181 -9.51 2.04 -8.60
N ARG A 182 -9.35 2.27 -9.92
CA ARG A 182 -10.47 2.48 -10.83
C ARG A 182 -11.42 1.29 -10.85
N HIS A 183 -10.91 0.06 -10.84
CA HIS A 183 -11.76 -1.13 -10.86
C HIS A 183 -12.47 -1.30 -9.52
N ILE A 184 -11.76 -1.17 -8.40
CA ILE A 184 -12.34 -1.35 -7.06
C ILE A 184 -13.40 -0.29 -6.75
N LEU A 185 -13.07 0.99 -7.00
CA LEU A 185 -13.93 2.11 -6.62
C LEU A 185 -15.20 2.22 -7.48
N ASN A 186 -15.23 1.59 -8.66
CA ASN A 186 -16.37 1.66 -9.59
C ASN A 186 -17.02 0.28 -9.85
N ALA A 187 -16.63 -0.76 -9.11
CA ALA A 187 -17.28 -2.07 -9.23
C ALA A 187 -18.71 -2.01 -8.68
N GLU A 188 -19.67 -2.68 -9.33
CA GLU A 188 -21.06 -2.74 -8.82
C GLU A 188 -21.12 -3.36 -7.41
N ILE A 189 -20.32 -4.40 -7.18
CA ILE A 189 -20.12 -5.03 -5.86
C ILE A 189 -18.69 -4.76 -5.43
N TYR A 190 -18.49 -4.32 -4.18
CA TYR A 190 -17.14 -4.10 -3.65
C TYR A 190 -16.36 -5.42 -3.67
N PRO A 191 -15.24 -5.52 -4.43
CA PRO A 191 -14.65 -6.80 -4.79
C PRO A 191 -13.71 -7.38 -3.73
N VAL A 192 -13.51 -6.67 -2.61
CA VAL A 192 -12.53 -7.02 -1.58
C VAL A 192 -13.26 -7.40 -0.29
N SER A 193 -12.95 -8.57 0.25
CA SER A 193 -13.38 -8.96 1.59
C SER A 193 -12.46 -8.35 2.65
N LYS A 194 -13.03 -7.89 3.76
CA LYS A 194 -12.30 -7.37 4.91
C LYS A 194 -11.77 -8.51 5.76
N GLU A 195 -10.78 -9.23 5.23
CA GLU A 195 -10.21 -10.43 5.82
C GLU A 195 -8.71 -10.54 5.53
N ILE A 196 -7.97 -11.17 6.44
CA ILE A 196 -6.55 -11.49 6.30
C ILE A 196 -6.36 -13.00 6.47
N ASP A 197 -5.62 -13.62 5.55
CA ASP A 197 -5.28 -15.04 5.60
C ASP A 197 -4.51 -15.37 6.89
N ASN A 198 -4.90 -16.46 7.55
CA ASN A 198 -4.31 -16.88 8.82
C ASN A 198 -2.78 -17.08 8.75
N SER A 199 -2.24 -17.44 7.58
CA SER A 199 -0.79 -17.61 7.38
C SER A 199 0.02 -16.32 7.54
N LEU A 200 -0.63 -15.15 7.52
CA LEU A 200 0.01 -13.86 7.69
C LEU A 200 0.00 -13.37 9.15
N LYS A 201 -0.88 -13.92 9.99
CA LYS A 201 -1.12 -13.41 11.35
C LYS A 201 0.17 -13.36 12.17
N ASP A 202 0.87 -14.48 12.31
CA ASP A 202 2.15 -14.55 13.05
C ASP A 202 3.20 -13.56 12.57
N LYS A 203 3.29 -13.33 11.25
CA LYS A 203 4.22 -12.36 10.65
C LYS A 203 3.84 -10.93 11.01
N ILE A 204 2.55 -10.60 10.94
CA ILE A 204 2.00 -9.31 11.33
C ILE A 204 2.26 -9.07 12.83
N GLU A 205 1.94 -10.04 13.70
CA GLU A 205 2.14 -9.90 15.15
C GLU A 205 3.61 -9.60 15.46
N LYS A 206 4.52 -10.40 14.89
CA LYS A 206 5.96 -10.25 15.09
C LYS A 206 6.47 -8.91 14.58
N TYR A 207 5.96 -8.44 13.44
CA TYR A 207 6.36 -7.17 12.87
C TYR A 207 5.92 -6.00 13.75
N ILE A 208 4.64 -5.95 14.14
CA ILE A 208 4.11 -4.88 15.00
C ILE A 208 4.77 -4.91 16.38
N TRP A 209 5.06 -6.09 16.93
CA TRP A 209 5.83 -6.25 18.17
C TRP A 209 7.23 -5.62 18.10
N ASN A 210 7.88 -5.65 16.94
CA ASN A 210 9.20 -5.03 16.81
C ASN A 210 9.14 -3.51 16.60
N LEU A 211 7.96 -2.97 16.25
CA LEU A 211 7.73 -1.54 16.10
C LEU A 211 7.33 -0.86 17.40
N ASP A 212 6.58 -1.56 18.26
CA ASP A 212 6.07 -1.03 19.52
C ASP A 212 6.64 -1.80 20.71
N TYR A 213 7.07 -1.10 21.77
CA TYR A 213 7.58 -1.74 22.99
C TYR A 213 6.46 -2.38 23.83
N GLU A 214 5.19 -2.08 23.53
CA GLU A 214 4.02 -2.68 24.16
C GLU A 214 3.33 -3.72 23.26
N LYS A 215 2.82 -4.80 23.85
CA LYS A 215 2.10 -5.84 23.09
C LYS A 215 0.86 -5.23 22.43
N PRO A 216 0.71 -5.27 21.10
CA PRO A 216 -0.53 -4.81 20.48
C PRO A 216 -1.70 -5.69 20.94
N GLU A 217 -2.84 -5.06 21.25
CA GLU A 217 -4.09 -5.79 21.50
C GLU A 217 -4.65 -6.27 20.15
N LEU A 218 -4.17 -7.43 19.69
CA LEU A 218 -4.63 -8.04 18.44
C LEU A 218 -6.03 -8.59 18.63
N LYS A 219 -7.01 -7.97 17.94
CA LYS A 219 -8.41 -8.40 17.96
C LYS A 219 -8.67 -9.27 16.75
N TRP A 220 -7.98 -10.41 16.67
CA TRP A 220 -8.39 -11.44 15.71
C TRP A 220 -9.78 -11.88 16.11
N GLU A 221 -10.75 -11.75 15.21
CA GLU A 221 -12.02 -12.42 15.45
C GLU A 221 -11.75 -13.93 15.57
N PRO A 222 -12.14 -14.59 16.67
CA PRO A 222 -11.99 -16.02 16.81
C PRO A 222 -12.99 -16.70 15.88
N LYS A 223 -12.67 -16.80 14.58
CA LYS A 223 -13.64 -17.30 13.60
C LYS A 223 -13.98 -18.78 13.78
N TYR A 224 -13.14 -19.60 14.43
CA TYR A 224 -13.50 -20.99 14.75
C TYR A 224 -12.75 -21.52 15.99
N LYS A 225 -13.42 -21.62 17.15
CA LYS A 225 -13.17 -22.77 18.03
C LYS A 225 -13.68 -24.00 17.28
N LYS A 226 -12.79 -24.86 16.81
CA LYS A 226 -13.16 -26.25 16.56
C LYS A 226 -13.41 -26.94 17.90
#